data_AF-A0A535HGY7-F1
#
_entry.id   AF-A0A535HGY7-F1
#
_cell.length_a   1.000
_cell.length_b   1.000
_cell.length_c   1.000
_cell.angle_alpha   90.00
_cell.angle_beta   90.00
_cell.angle_gamma   90.00
#
_symmetry.space_group_name_H-M   'P 1'
#
loop_
_entity.id
_entity.type
_entity.pdbx_description
1 polymer ?
#
loop_
_entity_poly.entity_id
_entity_poly.type
_entity_poly.pdbx_seq_one_letter_code
_entity_poly.pdbx_strand_id
1 'polypeptide(L)'
;MRRRRGAFLLVAALLAACDPVAPQASGPSAESALALMFQNKYAAATSQLQDLIKAHPKDAKDHATYALVLNYQTKQKPALDEAVKAQKLAPNDGFVLTVLTRVEDWNDDIQGAARDGAAAIKAAPNSALARAFYAEALADVGRYAEAQTQLQKGADLAKKGTDYDRAEVERNWSNYYRDKKDYTQALNHLKLAAGAQPKWVERLLELARFSIARQDLPGATQYLQRAANLSPDDAGLREQLGDVALFAYDYDVAKRAYQAALKLQPRSALDLKVLGDIAVALDKDPTTAAKDERAAIAAQPTDQEAGAYLVAVLRYLVKDETAAGQAAKQTVAPSGSGTAPASTYVDLDKGSVDRQSVALDTVNRYRRLAGLAPVTGSAVIHRAALAHAFYTFFNGTLPSIRDLGIHKEESAGQGYTGDNVLTRAQHFGYPQRSMAEVITHRSEPAGAVGDWIDSVYHRIPLLRADLVEVGYGDAYLGPLTVQVMDMSYREVASGRIILYPAPNQTSVPVAFNGNEIPDPAPNASYPIGYPVTATFDRNARVGAFHLRDPSGADLPGISLQPGNETENSFAFLANVPLKPGTIYTADLTYTLNGKAGHLVWKFTTVLGASPTPQSQTAAGEQR
;
A
#
# COMPACT_ATOMS: atom_id res chain seq x y z
N MET A 1 71.61 80.80 -0.14
CA MET A 1 72.80 80.00 -0.51
C MET A 1 72.35 78.72 -1.23
N ARG A 2 72.39 78.70 -2.57
CA ARG A 2 73.28 77.84 -3.39
C ARG A 2 73.31 76.36 -2.93
N ARG A 3 72.48 75.48 -3.53
CA ARG A 3 72.74 74.63 -4.72
C ARG A 3 73.89 73.61 -4.56
N ARG A 4 73.51 72.33 -4.52
CA ARG A 4 74.00 71.20 -5.35
C ARG A 4 72.72 70.41 -5.71
N ARG A 5 72.12 70.35 -6.91
CA ARG A 5 72.53 70.25 -8.32
C ARG A 5 73.29 68.97 -8.69
N GLY A 6 72.57 68.11 -9.42
CA GLY A 6 73.02 67.00 -10.28
C GLY A 6 72.09 65.79 -10.08
N ALA A 7 71.30 65.29 -11.02
CA ALA A 7 71.22 65.52 -12.46
C ALA A 7 70.00 64.72 -13.03
N PHE A 8 69.19 65.40 -13.86
CA PHE A 8 68.43 64.92 -15.05
C PHE A 8 67.41 63.77 -14.90
N LEU A 9 66.08 63.98 -14.94
CA LEU A 9 65.19 64.35 -16.07
C LEU A 9 65.32 63.47 -17.34
N LEU A 10 64.40 62.49 -17.49
CA LEU A 10 63.66 62.12 -18.71
C LEU A 10 62.48 61.20 -18.29
N VAL A 11 61.28 61.75 -18.08
CA VAL A 11 60.11 61.71 -19.00
C VAL A 11 59.46 60.32 -19.18
N ALA A 12 58.25 60.24 -18.62
CA ALA A 12 57.04 59.56 -19.09
C ALA A 12 56.87 58.03 -19.04
N ALA A 13 55.64 57.69 -18.59
CA ALA A 13 54.82 56.52 -18.86
C ALA A 13 54.91 55.32 -17.90
N LEU A 14 53.74 55.03 -17.30
CA LEU A 14 53.30 53.78 -16.66
C LEU A 14 53.98 53.49 -15.31
N LEU A 15 53.26 53.44 -14.19
CA LEU A 15 52.35 52.34 -13.87
C LEU A 15 51.32 52.75 -12.81
N ALA A 16 50.07 52.52 -13.20
CA ALA A 16 48.88 52.15 -12.44
C ALA A 16 48.93 52.24 -10.90
N ALA A 17 48.03 53.07 -10.37
CA ALA A 17 47.38 52.82 -9.10
C ALA A 17 46.72 51.43 -9.15
N CYS A 18 47.10 50.53 -8.25
CA CYS A 18 46.36 49.30 -8.01
C CYS A 18 45.11 49.66 -7.20
N ASP A 19 43.98 49.85 -7.88
CA ASP A 19 42.68 49.70 -7.24
C ASP A 19 42.47 48.21 -6.88
N PRO A 20 41.91 47.87 -5.71
CA PRO A 20 41.58 46.50 -5.37
C PRO A 20 40.47 46.01 -6.31
N VAL A 21 40.81 45.06 -7.19
CA VAL A 21 39.85 44.34 -8.03
C VAL A 21 38.87 43.63 -7.11
N ALA A 22 37.58 44.02 -7.16
CA ALA A 22 36.52 43.26 -6.52
C ALA A 22 36.58 41.80 -7.01
N PRO A 23 36.49 40.78 -6.13
CA PRO A 23 36.54 39.40 -6.55
C PRO A 23 35.43 39.14 -7.58
N GLN A 24 35.86 38.74 -8.78
CA GLN A 24 34.98 38.35 -9.88
C GLN A 24 34.09 37.21 -9.37
N ALA A 25 32.78 37.31 -9.55
CA ALA A 25 31.87 36.21 -9.23
C ALA A 25 32.39 34.96 -9.96
N SER A 26 32.80 33.94 -9.21
CA SER A 26 33.25 32.67 -9.77
C SER A 26 32.13 32.12 -10.65
N GLY A 27 32.45 31.76 -11.89
CA GLY A 27 31.48 31.16 -12.82
C GLY A 27 30.89 29.84 -12.30
N PRO A 28 29.95 29.24 -13.05
CA PRO A 28 29.38 27.94 -12.70
C PRO A 28 30.46 26.88 -12.41
N SER A 29 30.22 26.05 -11.40
CA SER A 29 31.12 24.97 -10.96
C SER A 29 30.34 23.80 -10.38
N ALA A 30 30.99 22.67 -10.14
CA ALA A 30 30.42 21.53 -9.42
C ALA A 30 29.90 21.91 -8.02
N GLU A 31 30.66 22.72 -7.26
CA GLU A 31 30.29 23.15 -5.91
C GLU A 31 29.05 24.04 -5.91
N SER A 32 28.97 24.97 -6.88
CA SER A 32 27.77 25.82 -7.01
C SER A 32 26.55 25.03 -7.46
N ALA A 33 26.72 23.95 -8.23
CA ALA A 33 25.63 23.02 -8.55
C ALA A 33 25.15 22.23 -7.32
N LEU A 34 26.06 21.76 -6.45
CA LEU A 34 25.68 21.16 -5.16
C LEU A 34 24.94 22.17 -4.26
N ALA A 35 25.37 23.43 -4.25
CA ALA A 35 24.66 24.48 -3.53
C ALA A 35 23.24 24.72 -4.06
N LEU A 36 23.02 24.58 -5.38
CA LEU A 36 21.67 24.60 -5.97
C LEU A 36 20.83 23.41 -5.50
N MET A 37 21.41 22.20 -5.43
CA MET A 37 20.74 21.01 -4.88
C MET A 37 20.30 21.24 -3.43
N PHE A 38 21.19 21.75 -2.56
CA PHE A 38 20.88 22.05 -1.16
C PHE A 38 19.84 23.18 -0.98
N GLN A 39 19.64 24.00 -2.01
CA GLN A 39 18.54 24.98 -2.10
C GLN A 39 17.27 24.38 -2.72
N ASN A 40 17.19 23.06 -2.88
CA ASN A 40 16.08 22.32 -3.51
C ASN A 40 15.91 22.60 -5.03
N LYS A 41 16.89 23.25 -5.68
CA LYS A 41 16.85 23.60 -7.10
C LYS A 41 17.51 22.52 -7.96
N TYR A 42 16.97 21.30 -7.89
CA TYR A 42 17.54 20.13 -8.57
C TYR A 42 17.62 20.29 -10.09
N ALA A 43 16.59 20.85 -10.73
CA ALA A 43 16.60 21.07 -12.18
C ALA A 43 17.73 22.02 -12.61
N ALA A 44 17.97 23.10 -11.86
CA ALA A 44 19.06 24.03 -12.11
C ALA A 44 20.43 23.38 -11.88
N ALA A 45 20.58 22.61 -10.80
CA ALA A 45 21.80 21.85 -10.51
C ALA A 45 22.15 20.88 -11.66
N THR A 46 21.15 20.11 -12.12
CA THR A 46 21.30 19.19 -13.27
C THR A 46 21.68 19.92 -14.54
N SER A 47 20.97 20.99 -14.91
CA SER A 47 21.27 21.78 -16.12
C SER A 47 22.69 22.33 -16.09
N GLN A 48 23.10 22.89 -14.95
CA GLN A 48 24.44 23.46 -14.80
C GLN A 48 25.54 22.39 -14.96
N LEU A 49 25.36 21.22 -14.36
CA LEU A 49 26.32 20.11 -14.47
C LEU A 49 26.40 19.55 -15.90
N GLN A 50 25.27 19.49 -16.61
CA GLN A 50 25.24 19.11 -18.01
C GLN A 50 26.01 20.10 -18.90
N ASP A 51 25.87 21.40 -18.65
CA ASP A 51 26.61 22.44 -19.38
C ASP A 51 28.12 22.39 -19.08
N LEU A 52 28.50 22.16 -17.81
CA LEU A 52 29.90 21.97 -17.40
C LEU A 52 30.52 20.74 -18.08
N ILE A 53 29.84 19.60 -18.05
CA ILE A 53 30.29 18.37 -18.72
C ILE A 53 30.39 18.58 -20.23
N LYS A 54 29.47 19.33 -20.85
CA LYS A 54 29.55 19.65 -22.28
C LYS A 54 30.77 20.50 -22.62
N ALA A 55 31.10 21.47 -21.78
CA ALA A 55 32.29 22.32 -21.95
C ALA A 55 33.59 21.55 -21.65
N HIS A 56 33.56 20.64 -20.67
CA HIS A 56 34.71 19.91 -20.15
C HIS A 56 34.41 18.40 -19.99
N PRO A 57 34.24 17.66 -21.10
CA PRO A 57 33.76 16.26 -21.08
C PRO A 57 34.73 15.23 -20.50
N LYS A 58 35.90 15.68 -20.02
CA LYS A 58 36.91 14.85 -19.36
C LYS A 58 37.12 15.25 -17.90
N ASP A 59 36.35 16.19 -17.37
CA ASP A 59 36.41 16.56 -15.96
C ASP A 59 35.68 15.51 -15.12
N ALA A 60 36.47 14.68 -14.42
CA ALA A 60 35.94 13.60 -13.60
C ALA A 60 35.09 14.11 -12.42
N LYS A 61 35.34 15.32 -11.91
CA LYS A 61 34.61 15.86 -10.75
C LYS A 61 33.24 16.39 -11.15
N ASP A 62 33.10 16.94 -12.34
CA ASP A 62 31.80 17.32 -12.89
C ASP A 62 30.91 16.08 -13.10
N HIS A 63 31.47 15.01 -13.70
CA HIS A 63 30.77 13.73 -13.83
C HIS A 63 30.38 13.11 -12.47
N ALA A 64 31.29 13.09 -11.50
CA ALA A 64 31.00 12.58 -10.16
C ALA A 64 29.92 13.41 -9.46
N THR A 65 30.00 14.74 -9.54
CA THR A 65 28.99 15.61 -8.92
C THR A 65 27.62 15.43 -9.57
N TYR A 66 27.58 15.25 -10.90
CA TYR A 66 26.35 14.94 -11.61
C TYR A 66 25.76 13.59 -11.19
N ALA A 67 26.59 12.56 -11.05
CA ALA A 67 26.17 11.28 -10.51
C ALA A 67 25.53 11.41 -9.12
N LEU A 68 26.13 12.22 -8.23
CA LEU A 68 25.59 12.45 -6.89
C LEU A 68 24.23 13.15 -6.93
N VAL A 69 24.05 14.18 -7.77
CA VAL A 69 22.76 14.86 -7.94
C VAL A 69 21.70 13.91 -8.50
N LEU A 70 22.05 13.09 -9.50
CA LEU A 70 21.16 12.07 -10.06
C LEU A 70 20.76 11.04 -9.00
N ASN A 71 21.67 10.66 -8.10
CA ASN A 71 21.43 9.72 -7.02
C ASN A 71 20.36 10.23 -6.05
N TYR A 72 20.45 11.50 -5.62
CA TYR A 72 19.40 12.12 -4.77
C TYR A 72 18.08 12.39 -5.52
N GLN A 73 18.10 12.46 -6.85
CA GLN A 73 16.87 12.45 -7.67
C GLN A 73 16.31 11.05 -7.90
N THR A 74 16.84 10.02 -7.21
CA THR A 74 16.49 8.60 -7.35
C THR A 74 16.63 8.07 -8.79
N LYS A 75 17.50 8.69 -9.61
CA LYS A 75 17.84 8.24 -10.97
C LYS A 75 19.00 7.27 -10.91
N GLN A 76 18.76 6.11 -10.29
CA GLN A 76 19.76 5.11 -9.90
C GLN A 76 20.70 4.70 -11.05
N LYS A 77 20.14 4.17 -12.15
CA LYS A 77 20.94 3.71 -13.30
C LYS A 77 21.72 4.84 -13.99
N PRO A 78 21.12 6.01 -14.32
CA PRO A 78 21.86 7.16 -14.82
C PRO A 78 22.97 7.64 -13.87
N ALA A 79 22.72 7.64 -12.55
CA ALA A 79 23.74 8.01 -11.56
C ALA A 79 24.94 7.07 -11.62
N LEU A 80 24.69 5.75 -11.65
CA LEU A 80 25.76 4.74 -11.73
C LEU A 80 26.57 4.86 -13.02
N ASP A 81 25.91 5.08 -14.16
CA ASP A 81 26.59 5.26 -15.43
C ASP A 81 27.53 6.48 -15.42
N GLU A 82 27.12 7.59 -14.82
CA GLU A 82 27.96 8.78 -14.67
C GLU A 82 29.07 8.61 -13.64
N ALA A 83 28.82 7.92 -12.52
CA ALA A 83 29.84 7.62 -11.51
C ALA A 83 30.96 6.72 -12.09
N VAL A 84 30.60 5.71 -12.88
CA VAL A 84 31.57 4.84 -13.56
C VAL A 84 32.36 5.60 -14.63
N LYS A 85 31.76 6.56 -15.33
CA LYS A 85 32.51 7.45 -16.24
C LYS A 85 33.52 8.29 -15.48
N ALA A 86 33.13 8.89 -14.36
CA ALA A 86 34.03 9.66 -13.51
C ALA A 86 35.21 8.79 -13.03
N GLN A 87 34.95 7.57 -12.56
CA GLN A 87 35.98 6.61 -12.13
C GLN A 87 36.96 6.29 -13.25
N LYS A 88 36.49 6.05 -14.48
CA LYS A 88 37.37 5.80 -15.64
C LYS A 88 38.27 6.98 -15.97
N LEU A 89 37.78 8.20 -15.81
CA LEU A 89 38.55 9.43 -16.05
C LEU A 89 39.60 9.68 -14.96
N ALA A 90 39.28 9.37 -13.70
CA ALA A 90 40.18 9.57 -12.57
C ALA A 90 40.07 8.41 -11.54
N PRO A 91 40.71 7.25 -11.77
CA PRO A 91 40.49 6.02 -11.00
C PRO A 91 41.03 6.06 -9.57
N ASN A 92 41.89 7.03 -9.24
CA ASN A 92 42.50 7.19 -7.92
C ASN A 92 42.10 8.52 -7.25
N ASP A 93 41.16 9.28 -7.83
CA ASP A 93 40.68 10.51 -7.21
C ASP A 93 39.75 10.18 -6.04
N GLY A 94 40.06 10.72 -4.86
CA GLY A 94 39.33 10.38 -3.64
C GLY A 94 37.89 10.87 -3.62
N PHE A 95 37.56 11.98 -4.28
CA PHE A 95 36.18 12.46 -4.37
C PHE A 95 35.37 11.60 -5.34
N VAL A 96 35.94 11.26 -6.49
CA VAL A 96 35.32 10.36 -7.47
C VAL A 96 35.00 9.00 -6.85
N LEU A 97 35.96 8.39 -6.16
CA LEU A 97 35.75 7.12 -5.46
C LEU A 97 34.72 7.24 -4.33
N THR A 98 34.71 8.35 -3.60
CA THR A 98 33.70 8.61 -2.56
C THR A 98 32.29 8.62 -3.14
N VAL A 99 32.07 9.36 -4.24
CA VAL A 99 30.75 9.41 -4.88
C VAL A 99 30.37 8.04 -5.45
N LEU A 100 31.31 7.35 -6.10
CA LEU A 100 31.05 6.00 -6.61
C LEU A 100 30.57 5.06 -5.51
N THR A 101 31.23 5.07 -4.34
CA THR A 101 30.80 4.28 -3.18
C THR A 101 29.33 4.51 -2.83
N ARG A 102 28.89 5.77 -2.73
CA ARG A 102 27.48 6.10 -2.43
C ARG A 102 26.53 5.65 -3.54
N VAL A 103 26.92 5.82 -4.79
CA VAL A 103 26.05 5.47 -5.93
C VAL A 103 25.93 3.96 -6.11
N GLU A 104 27.01 3.20 -5.90
CA GLU A 104 27.00 1.73 -5.92
C GLU A 104 26.10 1.17 -4.82
N ASP A 105 26.24 1.70 -3.59
CA ASP A 105 25.46 1.30 -2.42
C ASP A 105 23.95 1.47 -2.67
N TRP A 106 23.53 2.63 -3.16
CA TRP A 106 22.11 2.91 -3.48
C TRP A 106 21.61 2.27 -4.78
N ASN A 107 22.49 1.57 -5.52
CA ASN A 107 22.14 0.70 -6.66
C ASN A 107 22.24 -0.79 -6.28
N ASP A 108 22.25 -1.12 -4.99
CA ASP A 108 22.34 -2.48 -4.44
C ASP A 108 23.67 -3.21 -4.74
N ASP A 109 24.71 -2.53 -5.23
CA ASP A 109 26.07 -3.09 -5.36
C ASP A 109 26.87 -2.87 -4.06
N ILE A 110 26.38 -3.45 -2.97
CA ILE A 110 26.95 -3.29 -1.63
C ILE A 110 28.39 -3.83 -1.52
N GLN A 111 28.75 -4.83 -2.34
CA GLN A 111 30.11 -5.39 -2.36
C GLN A 111 31.08 -4.49 -3.13
N GLY A 112 30.64 -3.93 -4.27
CA GLY A 112 31.37 -2.88 -4.99
C GLY A 112 31.61 -1.68 -4.10
N ALA A 113 30.56 -1.18 -3.45
CA ALA A 113 30.62 -0.03 -2.55
C ALA A 113 31.62 -0.26 -1.40
N ALA A 114 31.62 -1.43 -0.75
CA ALA A 114 32.58 -1.72 0.32
C ALA A 114 34.04 -1.78 -0.18
N ARG A 115 34.28 -2.28 -1.40
CA ARG A 115 35.61 -2.31 -2.02
C ARG A 115 36.08 -0.89 -2.35
N ASP A 116 35.24 -0.12 -3.04
CA ASP A 116 35.61 1.20 -3.55
C ASP A 116 35.61 2.26 -2.44
N GLY A 117 34.81 2.08 -1.39
CA GLY A 117 34.87 2.89 -0.17
C GLY A 117 36.19 2.73 0.59
N ALA A 118 36.75 1.52 0.63
CA ALA A 118 38.08 1.30 1.17
C ALA A 118 39.17 2.01 0.34
N ALA A 119 39.03 2.05 -0.98
CA ALA A 119 39.89 2.81 -1.87
C ALA A 119 39.71 4.33 -1.68
N ALA A 120 38.47 4.80 -1.50
CA ALA A 120 38.13 6.20 -1.29
C ALA A 120 38.82 6.76 -0.03
N ILE A 121 38.77 6.06 1.10
CA ILE A 121 39.44 6.52 2.34
C ILE A 121 40.98 6.43 2.26
N LYS A 122 41.54 5.63 1.35
CA LYS A 122 42.98 5.60 1.09
C LYS A 122 43.41 6.81 0.24
N ALA A 123 42.61 7.17 -0.76
CA ALA A 123 42.84 8.31 -1.63
C ALA A 123 42.54 9.66 -0.94
N ALA A 124 41.55 9.70 -0.04
CA ALA A 124 41.16 10.89 0.71
C ALA A 124 41.02 10.60 2.22
N PRO A 125 42.13 10.39 2.96
CA PRO A 125 42.10 9.96 4.36
C PRO A 125 41.43 10.96 5.32
N ASN A 126 41.38 12.23 4.94
CA ASN A 126 40.78 13.33 5.70
C ASN A 126 39.38 13.74 5.20
N SER A 127 38.75 12.95 4.33
CA SER A 127 37.37 13.22 3.86
C SER A 127 36.36 12.62 4.84
N ALA A 128 35.50 13.47 5.42
CA ALA A 128 34.39 13.02 6.26
C ALA A 128 33.37 12.20 5.45
N LEU A 129 33.06 12.62 4.22
CA LEU A 129 32.15 11.91 3.32
C LEU A 129 32.68 10.52 2.94
N ALA A 130 33.98 10.40 2.63
CA ALA A 130 34.57 9.10 2.31
C ALA A 130 34.41 8.12 3.47
N ARG A 131 34.58 8.60 4.71
CA ARG A 131 34.38 7.80 5.92
C ARG A 131 32.90 7.44 6.12
N ALA A 132 32.00 8.40 5.93
CA ALA A 132 30.56 8.21 6.12
C ALA A 132 29.97 7.20 5.12
N PHE A 133 30.28 7.35 3.83
CA PHE A 133 29.76 6.47 2.78
C PHE A 133 30.38 5.08 2.83
N TYR A 134 31.68 4.98 3.18
CA TYR A 134 32.28 3.68 3.43
C TYR A 134 31.69 2.99 4.67
N ALA A 135 31.29 3.76 5.70
CA ALA A 135 30.64 3.18 6.86
C ALA A 135 29.25 2.60 6.55
N GLU A 136 28.47 3.26 5.68
CA GLU A 136 27.20 2.74 5.16
C GLU A 136 27.42 1.38 4.48
N ALA A 137 28.29 1.35 3.47
CA ALA A 137 28.61 0.12 2.75
C ALA A 137 29.12 -1.00 3.67
N LEU A 138 29.91 -0.66 4.71
CA LEU A 138 30.36 -1.63 5.71
C LEU A 138 29.21 -2.18 6.56
N ALA A 139 28.23 -1.35 6.94
CA ALA A 139 27.07 -1.80 7.69
C ALA A 139 26.21 -2.76 6.86
N ASP A 140 25.99 -2.44 5.59
CA ASP A 140 25.16 -3.23 4.66
C ASP A 140 25.77 -4.61 4.35
N VAL A 141 27.11 -4.73 4.34
CA VAL A 141 27.80 -6.03 4.27
C VAL A 141 27.98 -6.71 5.63
N GLY A 142 27.37 -6.19 6.70
CA GLY A 142 27.36 -6.77 8.04
C GLY A 142 28.60 -6.50 8.90
N ARG A 143 29.53 -5.65 8.45
CA ARG A 143 30.79 -5.30 9.13
C ARG A 143 30.62 -4.11 10.09
N TYR A 144 29.66 -4.22 11.02
CA TYR A 144 29.24 -3.15 11.92
C TYR A 144 30.36 -2.52 12.79
N ALA A 145 31.32 -3.31 13.29
CA ALA A 145 32.40 -2.78 14.12
C ALA A 145 33.31 -1.83 13.33
N GLU A 146 33.54 -2.15 12.06
CA GLU A 146 34.34 -1.33 11.16
C GLU A 146 33.56 -0.10 10.73
N ALA A 147 32.27 -0.24 10.43
CA ALA A 147 31.37 0.88 10.15
C ALA A 147 31.42 1.92 11.29
N GLN A 148 31.26 1.47 12.54
CA GLN A 148 31.32 2.34 13.72
C GLN A 148 32.67 3.07 13.83
N THR A 149 33.78 2.37 13.56
CA THR A 149 35.12 2.99 13.57
C THR A 149 35.25 4.09 12.51
N GLN A 150 34.69 3.86 11.32
CA GLN A 150 34.71 4.88 10.26
C GLN A 150 33.80 6.06 10.61
N LEU A 151 32.62 5.83 11.19
CA LEU A 151 31.72 6.90 11.62
C LEU A 151 32.32 7.79 12.71
N GLN A 152 33.03 7.21 13.69
CA GLN A 152 33.74 7.98 14.72
C GLN A 152 34.82 8.89 14.10
N LYS A 153 35.63 8.36 13.18
CA LYS A 153 36.64 9.15 12.46
C LYS A 153 36.00 10.21 11.57
N GLY A 154 34.90 9.87 10.88
CA GLY A 154 34.11 10.80 10.08
C GLY A 154 33.58 11.97 10.91
N ALA A 155 33.05 11.70 12.10
CA ALA A 155 32.53 12.72 13.02
C ALA A 155 33.63 13.68 13.49
N ASP A 156 34.83 13.18 13.79
CA ASP A 156 35.96 14.04 14.14
C ASP A 156 36.39 14.96 13.00
N LEU A 157 36.39 14.45 11.76
CA LEU A 157 36.69 15.25 10.57
C LEU A 157 35.59 16.28 10.29
N ALA A 158 34.33 15.91 10.45
CA ALA A 158 33.17 16.75 10.17
C ALA A 158 33.06 17.97 11.10
N LYS A 159 33.68 17.96 12.28
CA LYS A 159 33.79 19.15 13.17
C LYS A 159 34.38 20.37 12.48
N LYS A 160 35.25 20.16 11.48
CA LYS A 160 35.87 21.23 10.67
C LYS A 160 35.36 21.22 9.22
N GLY A 161 34.40 20.36 8.90
CA GLY A 161 33.83 20.20 7.56
C GLY A 161 32.67 21.14 7.29
N THR A 162 32.08 20.97 6.11
CA THR A 162 30.86 21.63 5.66
C THR A 162 29.63 21.14 6.42
N ASP A 163 28.52 21.86 6.26
CA ASP A 163 27.21 21.45 6.76
C ASP A 163 26.80 20.08 6.19
N TYR A 164 27.14 19.81 4.93
CA TYR A 164 26.90 18.54 4.26
C TYR A 164 27.75 17.40 4.85
N ASP A 165 29.02 17.66 5.16
CA ASP A 165 29.89 16.67 5.84
C ASP A 165 29.30 16.24 7.18
N ARG A 166 28.84 17.21 7.99
CA ARG A 166 28.19 16.93 9.27
C ARG A 166 26.88 16.17 9.06
N ALA A 167 26.04 16.63 8.15
CA ALA A 167 24.75 16.00 7.89
C ALA A 167 24.89 14.54 7.46
N GLU A 168 25.79 14.23 6.51
CA GLU A 168 25.98 12.86 6.03
C GLU A 168 26.59 11.94 7.09
N VAL A 169 27.51 12.43 7.93
CA VAL A 169 28.02 11.61 9.04
C VAL A 169 26.91 11.26 10.02
N GLU A 170 26.10 12.25 10.42
CA GLU A 170 24.98 12.03 11.34
C GLU A 170 23.89 11.13 10.72
N ARG A 171 23.59 11.31 9.43
CA ARG A 171 22.65 10.44 8.70
C ARG A 171 23.15 8.98 8.66
N ASN A 172 24.45 8.75 8.51
CA ASN A 172 25.00 7.39 8.52
C ASN A 172 25.11 6.80 9.94
N TRP A 173 25.26 7.60 11.00
CA TRP A 173 25.03 7.15 12.36
C TRP A 173 23.57 6.71 12.57
N SER A 174 22.61 7.45 12.02
CA SER A 174 21.20 7.07 12.07
C SER A 174 20.97 5.69 11.43
N ASN A 175 21.50 5.45 10.23
CA ASN A 175 21.40 4.15 9.56
C ASN A 175 22.02 3.02 10.40
N TYR A 176 23.23 3.22 10.93
CA TYR A 176 23.88 2.25 11.80
C TYR A 176 23.01 1.84 12.99
N TYR A 177 22.39 2.81 13.68
CA TYR A 177 21.52 2.53 14.81
C TYR A 177 20.18 1.91 14.40
N ARG A 178 19.65 2.27 13.23
CA ARG A 178 18.44 1.65 12.67
C ARG A 178 18.66 0.15 12.44
N ASP A 179 19.80 -0.26 11.90
CA ASP A 179 20.12 -1.67 11.66
C ASP A 179 20.30 -2.45 12.97
N LYS A 180 20.77 -1.76 14.03
CA LYS A 180 20.81 -2.27 15.40
C LYS A 180 19.45 -2.26 16.10
N LYS A 181 18.40 -1.74 15.45
CA LYS A 181 17.05 -1.55 16.00
C LYS A 181 17.01 -0.60 17.21
N ASP A 182 18.04 0.22 17.40
CA ASP A 182 18.05 1.33 18.36
C ASP A 182 17.43 2.57 17.70
N TYR A 183 16.10 2.56 17.61
CA TYR A 183 15.35 3.61 16.94
C TYR A 183 15.46 4.97 17.65
N THR A 184 15.76 4.98 18.95
CA THR A 184 15.95 6.22 19.72
C THR A 184 17.20 6.94 19.25
N GLN A 185 18.33 6.23 19.19
CA GLN A 185 19.57 6.82 18.68
C GLN A 185 19.47 7.15 17.19
N ALA A 186 18.83 6.28 16.40
CA ALA A 186 18.60 6.55 14.99
C ALA A 186 17.88 7.90 14.77
N LEU A 187 16.76 8.13 15.47
CA LEU A 187 16.02 9.38 15.37
C LEU A 187 16.84 10.60 15.84
N ASN A 188 17.61 10.47 16.91
CA ASN A 188 18.45 11.57 17.41
C ASN A 188 19.50 12.00 16.39
N HIS A 189 20.21 11.05 15.80
CA HIS A 189 21.21 11.32 14.76
C HIS A 189 20.56 11.88 13.50
N LEU A 190 19.38 11.39 13.11
CA LEU A 190 18.66 11.94 11.95
C LEU A 190 18.21 13.39 12.18
N LYS A 191 17.81 13.75 13.40
CA LYS A 191 17.51 15.14 13.79
C LYS A 191 18.77 16.02 13.75
N LEU A 192 19.94 15.50 14.15
CA LEU A 192 21.20 16.22 14.02
C LEU A 192 21.57 16.46 12.55
N ALA A 193 21.37 15.47 11.68
CA ALA A 193 21.56 15.61 10.24
C ALA A 193 20.67 16.72 9.65
N ALA A 194 19.39 16.72 10.00
CA ALA A 194 18.46 17.78 9.59
C ALA A 194 18.81 19.15 10.21
N GLY A 195 19.35 19.18 11.43
CA GLY A 195 19.84 20.39 12.06
C GLY A 195 21.06 21.01 11.36
N ALA A 196 21.91 20.18 10.75
CA ALA A 196 23.06 20.64 9.97
C ALA A 196 22.64 21.24 8.60
N GLN A 197 21.58 20.73 7.97
CA GLN A 197 21.07 21.26 6.70
C GLN A 197 19.56 21.59 6.76
N PRO A 198 19.14 22.61 7.54
CA PRO A 198 17.74 22.84 7.90
C PRO A 198 16.85 23.33 6.75
N LYS A 199 17.44 23.72 5.62
CA LYS A 199 16.73 24.24 4.43
C LYS A 199 16.68 23.25 3.27
N TRP A 200 17.32 22.09 3.41
CA TRP A 200 17.30 21.06 2.38
C TRP A 200 16.17 20.08 2.66
N VAL A 201 15.19 20.01 1.75
CA VAL A 201 13.98 19.19 1.86
C VAL A 201 14.31 17.72 2.13
N GLU A 202 15.35 17.19 1.50
CA GLU A 202 15.72 15.78 1.64
C GLU A 202 15.92 15.36 3.11
N ARG A 203 16.48 16.23 3.95
CA ARG A 203 16.66 15.92 5.38
C ARG A 203 15.34 15.79 6.14
N LEU A 204 14.33 16.58 5.75
CA LEU A 204 12.99 16.48 6.33
C LEU A 204 12.27 15.24 5.81
N LEU A 205 12.47 14.86 4.55
CA LEU A 205 11.94 13.64 3.99
C LEU A 205 12.52 12.39 4.63
N GLU A 206 13.81 12.38 4.98
CA GLU A 206 14.40 11.28 5.75
C GLU A 206 13.72 11.13 7.12
N LEU A 207 13.48 12.23 7.84
CA LEU A 207 12.75 12.23 9.11
C LEU A 207 11.30 11.78 8.94
N ALA A 208 10.61 12.23 7.89
CA ALA A 208 9.24 11.81 7.59
C ALA A 208 9.17 10.30 7.31
N ARG A 209 10.05 9.77 6.44
CA ARG A 209 10.13 8.33 6.15
C ARG A 209 10.44 7.51 7.41
N PHE A 210 11.34 8.00 8.27
CA PHE A 210 11.62 7.37 9.55
C PHE A 210 10.36 7.32 10.44
N SER A 211 9.66 8.45 10.60
CA SER A 211 8.43 8.53 11.40
C SER A 211 7.32 7.62 10.86
N ILE A 212 7.11 7.58 9.53
CA ILE A 212 6.14 6.66 8.88
C ILE A 212 6.48 5.20 9.21
N ALA A 213 7.73 4.78 9.03
CA ALA A 213 8.16 3.41 9.34
C ALA A 213 8.03 3.03 10.82
N ARG A 214 7.89 4.03 11.71
CA ARG A 214 7.66 3.85 13.14
C ARG A 214 6.20 4.10 13.56
N GLN A 215 5.29 4.27 12.60
CA GLN A 215 3.88 4.59 12.83
C GLN A 215 3.66 5.90 13.63
N ASP A 216 4.65 6.80 13.60
CA ASP A 216 4.55 8.17 14.12
C ASP A 216 4.01 9.09 13.02
N LEU A 217 2.77 8.86 12.61
CA LEU A 217 2.12 9.64 11.56
C LEU A 217 2.03 11.14 11.89
N PRO A 218 1.73 11.58 13.14
CA PRO A 218 1.76 13.00 13.48
C PRO A 218 3.13 13.64 13.29
N GLY A 219 4.22 12.95 13.69
CA GLY A 219 5.58 13.41 13.44
C GLY A 219 5.89 13.51 11.95
N ALA A 220 5.50 12.51 11.16
CA ALA A 220 5.66 12.52 9.71
C ALA A 220 4.95 13.71 9.05
N THR A 221 3.69 13.98 9.43
CA THR A 221 2.91 15.13 8.98
C THR A 221 3.64 16.45 9.27
N GLN A 222 4.21 16.62 10.47
CA GLN A 222 4.96 17.84 10.81
C GLN A 222 6.21 18.04 9.95
N TYR A 223 6.97 16.97 9.67
CA TYR A 223 8.15 17.07 8.81
C TYR A 223 7.78 17.35 7.34
N LEU A 224 6.73 16.70 6.83
CA LEU A 224 6.22 16.95 5.47
C LEU A 224 5.65 18.35 5.31
N GLN A 225 4.94 18.88 6.32
CA GLN A 225 4.47 20.26 6.30
C GLN A 225 5.63 21.26 6.22
N ARG A 226 6.73 21.01 6.94
CA ARG A 226 7.95 21.82 6.85
C ARG A 226 8.61 21.68 5.47
N ALA A 227 8.66 20.48 4.90
CA ALA A 227 9.19 20.25 3.56
C ALA A 227 8.39 21.00 2.49
N ALA A 228 7.05 20.90 2.53
CA ALA A 228 6.15 21.60 1.62
C ALA A 228 6.23 23.14 1.73
N ASN A 229 6.61 23.66 2.91
CA ASN A 229 6.88 25.09 3.09
C ASN A 229 8.22 25.53 2.48
N LEU A 230 9.23 24.65 2.44
CA LEU A 230 10.51 24.94 1.80
C LEU A 230 10.44 24.88 0.27
N SER A 231 9.54 24.04 -0.27
CA SER A 231 9.28 23.91 -1.71
C SER A 231 7.79 24.16 -2.01
N PRO A 232 7.36 25.44 -2.05
CA PRO A 232 5.95 25.79 -2.20
C PRO A 232 5.34 25.48 -3.58
N ASP A 233 6.16 25.11 -4.55
CA ASP A 233 5.83 24.77 -5.94
C ASP A 233 5.91 23.26 -6.23
N ASP A 234 6.20 22.44 -5.22
CA ASP A 234 6.24 20.98 -5.35
C ASP A 234 4.88 20.37 -5.01
N ALA A 235 4.18 19.88 -6.03
CA ALA A 235 2.90 19.20 -5.86
C ALA A 235 3.05 17.82 -5.21
N GLY A 236 4.11 17.07 -5.53
CA GLY A 236 4.34 15.74 -4.98
C GLY A 236 4.58 15.74 -3.47
N LEU A 237 5.23 16.78 -2.93
CA LEU A 237 5.34 16.96 -1.47
C LEU A 237 3.99 17.24 -0.80
N ARG A 238 3.06 17.90 -1.50
CA ARG A 238 1.70 18.15 -0.98
C ARG A 238 0.85 16.90 -1.04
N GLU A 239 0.95 16.12 -2.11
CA GLU A 239 0.33 14.80 -2.22
C GLU A 239 0.82 13.88 -1.09
N GLN A 240 2.13 13.78 -0.87
CA GLN A 240 2.68 12.97 0.24
C GLN A 240 2.22 13.44 1.62
N LEU A 241 2.13 14.76 1.84
CA LEU A 241 1.55 15.31 3.07
C LEU A 241 0.08 14.91 3.20
N GLY A 242 -0.67 14.96 2.09
CA GLY A 242 -2.06 14.54 1.99
C GLY A 242 -2.23 13.06 2.36
N ASP A 243 -1.44 12.18 1.75
CA ASP A 243 -1.46 10.74 1.98
C ASP A 243 -1.23 10.44 3.47
N VAL A 244 -0.14 10.96 4.04
CA VAL A 244 0.20 10.71 5.46
C VAL A 244 -0.86 11.28 6.39
N ALA A 245 -1.44 12.43 6.06
CA ALA A 245 -2.52 13.02 6.86
C ALA A 245 -3.81 12.19 6.77
N LEU A 246 -4.15 11.60 5.61
CA LEU A 246 -5.25 10.64 5.49
C LEU A 246 -5.02 9.41 6.38
N PHE A 247 -3.83 8.83 6.34
CA PHE A 247 -3.47 7.70 7.21
C PHE A 247 -3.50 8.09 8.70
N ALA A 248 -3.16 9.33 9.02
CA ALA A 248 -3.24 9.86 10.39
C ALA A 248 -4.67 10.21 10.84
N TYR A 249 -5.67 10.06 9.97
CA TYR A 249 -7.04 10.55 10.16
C TYR A 249 -7.14 12.08 10.38
N ASP A 250 -6.09 12.83 9.99
CA ASP A 250 -6.07 14.30 10.00
C ASP A 250 -6.59 14.81 8.66
N TYR A 251 -7.90 14.65 8.48
CA TYR A 251 -8.55 14.95 7.21
C TYR A 251 -8.51 16.44 6.83
N ASP A 252 -8.43 17.33 7.81
CA ASP A 252 -8.30 18.77 7.57
C ASP A 252 -6.95 19.14 6.96
N VAL A 253 -5.86 18.50 7.42
CA VAL A 253 -4.56 18.63 6.77
C VAL A 253 -4.57 17.96 5.40
N ALA A 254 -5.13 16.76 5.29
CA ALA A 254 -5.19 16.03 4.02
C ALA A 254 -5.89 16.86 2.93
N LYS A 255 -7.11 17.32 3.20
CA LYS A 255 -7.91 18.13 2.28
C LYS A 255 -7.16 19.38 1.82
N ARG A 256 -6.54 20.12 2.74
CA ARG A 256 -5.77 21.33 2.40
C ARG A 256 -4.53 21.01 1.56
N ALA A 257 -3.87 19.88 1.84
CA ALA A 257 -2.68 19.45 1.11
C ALA A 257 -3.04 19.09 -0.35
N TYR A 258 -4.04 18.24 -0.59
CA TYR A 258 -4.49 17.92 -1.95
C TYR A 258 -5.08 19.13 -2.68
N GLN A 259 -5.80 20.03 -2.00
CA GLN A 259 -6.23 21.29 -2.61
C GLN A 259 -5.04 22.16 -3.05
N ALA A 260 -3.93 22.13 -2.32
CA ALA A 260 -2.71 22.83 -2.71
C ALA A 260 -1.99 22.11 -3.86
N ALA A 261 -1.98 20.78 -3.88
CA ALA A 261 -1.44 19.98 -4.98
C ALA A 261 -2.21 20.24 -6.28
N LEU A 262 -3.54 20.16 -6.22
CA LEU A 262 -4.43 20.40 -7.37
C LEU A 262 -4.28 21.82 -7.95
N LYS A 263 -3.98 22.82 -7.12
CA LYS A 263 -3.67 24.18 -7.62
C LYS A 263 -2.41 24.22 -8.49
N LEU A 264 -1.42 23.39 -8.18
CA LEU A 264 -0.18 23.25 -8.96
C LEU A 264 -0.37 22.32 -10.16
N GLN A 265 -1.26 21.33 -10.03
CA GLN A 265 -1.59 20.36 -11.05
C GLN A 265 -3.11 20.28 -11.29
N PRO A 266 -3.75 21.24 -11.99
CA PRO A 266 -5.22 21.33 -12.11
C PRO A 266 -5.94 20.16 -12.80
N ARG A 267 -5.19 19.18 -13.30
CA ARG A 267 -5.68 17.96 -13.95
C ARG A 267 -5.09 16.69 -13.32
N SER A 268 -4.60 16.77 -12.09
CA SER A 268 -4.20 15.58 -11.34
C SER A 268 -5.44 14.73 -11.06
N ALA A 269 -5.56 13.59 -11.73
CA ALA A 269 -6.67 12.66 -11.52
C ALA A 269 -6.68 12.15 -10.07
N LEU A 270 -5.49 11.91 -9.50
CA LEU A 270 -5.31 11.51 -8.10
C LEU A 270 -5.91 12.54 -7.15
N ASP A 271 -5.49 13.82 -7.25
CA ASP A 271 -5.96 14.88 -6.35
C ASP A 271 -7.48 15.05 -6.43
N LEU A 272 -8.05 14.99 -7.64
CA LEU A 272 -9.48 15.14 -7.87
C LEU A 272 -10.29 14.00 -7.24
N LYS A 273 -9.84 12.74 -7.38
CA LYS A 273 -10.48 11.58 -6.75
C LYS A 273 -10.47 11.70 -5.23
N VAL A 274 -9.30 11.96 -4.65
CA VAL A 274 -9.14 12.05 -3.19
C VAL A 274 -9.98 13.19 -2.61
N LEU A 275 -10.04 14.33 -3.30
CA LEU A 275 -10.92 15.44 -2.88
C LEU A 275 -12.40 15.10 -3.03
N GLY A 276 -12.78 14.34 -4.06
CA GLY A 276 -14.13 13.80 -4.24
C GLY A 276 -14.53 12.86 -3.09
N ASP A 277 -13.64 11.94 -2.72
CA ASP A 277 -13.83 11.02 -1.59
C ASP A 277 -14.01 11.78 -0.26
N ILE A 278 -13.14 12.76 0.00
CA ILE A 278 -13.23 13.65 1.16
C ILE A 278 -14.56 14.41 1.17
N ALA A 279 -15.01 14.92 0.01
CA ALA A 279 -16.27 15.63 -0.11
C ALA A 279 -17.47 14.75 0.25
N VAL A 280 -17.45 13.46 -0.12
CA VAL A 280 -18.47 12.51 0.31
C VAL A 280 -18.38 12.24 1.81
N ALA A 281 -17.24 11.74 2.28
CA ALA A 281 -17.10 11.13 3.59
C ALA A 281 -17.16 12.14 4.76
N LEU A 282 -16.75 13.39 4.52
CA LEU A 282 -16.59 14.40 5.57
C LEU A 282 -17.47 15.62 5.36
N ASP A 283 -17.47 16.17 4.15
CA ASP A 283 -18.26 17.38 3.87
C ASP A 283 -19.75 17.08 3.63
N LYS A 284 -20.07 15.81 3.36
CA LYS A 284 -21.41 15.36 2.94
C LYS A 284 -21.92 16.11 1.71
N ASP A 285 -21.00 16.42 0.79
CA ASP A 285 -21.25 17.18 -0.44
C ASP A 285 -21.09 16.29 -1.68
N PRO A 286 -22.14 15.50 -2.03
CA PRO A 286 -22.09 14.64 -3.20
C PRO A 286 -22.08 15.42 -4.53
N THR A 287 -22.41 16.71 -4.53
CA THR A 287 -22.39 17.54 -5.74
C THR A 287 -20.96 17.89 -6.11
N THR A 288 -20.15 18.32 -5.14
CA THR A 288 -18.72 18.56 -5.33
C THR A 288 -18.02 17.25 -5.70
N ALA A 289 -18.31 16.15 -5.00
CA ALA A 289 -17.76 14.84 -5.33
C ALA A 289 -18.03 14.43 -6.78
N ALA A 290 -19.29 14.48 -7.23
CA ALA A 290 -19.63 14.13 -8.61
C ALA A 290 -18.95 15.03 -9.66
N LYS A 291 -18.71 16.30 -9.33
CA LYS A 291 -17.98 17.22 -10.21
C LYS A 291 -16.50 16.86 -10.29
N ASP A 292 -15.85 16.62 -9.15
CA ASP A 292 -14.43 16.33 -9.08
C ASP A 292 -14.12 14.97 -9.70
N GLU A 293 -14.97 13.95 -9.50
CA GLU A 293 -14.87 12.66 -10.18
C GLU A 293 -14.99 12.77 -11.70
N ARG A 294 -15.92 13.60 -12.22
CA ARG A 294 -16.00 13.86 -13.66
C ARG A 294 -14.71 14.49 -14.19
N ALA A 295 -14.08 15.37 -13.41
CA ALA A 295 -12.82 15.99 -13.80
C ALA A 295 -11.66 15.00 -13.72
N ALA A 296 -11.64 14.10 -12.72
CA ALA A 296 -10.66 13.03 -12.61
C ALA A 296 -10.73 12.08 -13.81
N ILE A 297 -11.94 11.63 -14.18
CA ILE A 297 -12.17 10.80 -15.36
C ILE A 297 -11.77 11.55 -16.64
N ALA A 298 -12.03 12.86 -16.75
CA ALA A 298 -11.57 13.63 -17.90
C ALA A 298 -10.03 13.69 -18.01
N ALA A 299 -9.31 13.67 -16.88
CA ALA A 299 -7.85 13.59 -16.84
C ALA A 299 -7.32 12.18 -17.11
N GLN A 300 -8.03 11.14 -16.65
CA GLN A 300 -7.71 9.74 -16.87
C GLN A 300 -8.95 8.95 -17.34
N PRO A 301 -9.27 9.00 -18.65
CA PRO A 301 -10.54 8.46 -19.17
C PRO A 301 -10.73 6.96 -19.02
N THR A 302 -9.67 6.20 -18.72
CA THR A 302 -9.72 4.74 -18.56
C THR A 302 -9.89 4.29 -17.11
N ASP A 303 -10.02 5.23 -16.16
CA ASP A 303 -10.19 4.90 -14.74
C ASP A 303 -11.62 4.40 -14.47
N GLN A 304 -11.78 3.07 -14.44
CA GLN A 304 -13.05 2.41 -14.13
C GLN A 304 -13.47 2.58 -12.67
N GLU A 305 -12.51 2.77 -11.76
CA GLU A 305 -12.79 2.96 -10.34
C GLU A 305 -13.45 4.32 -10.11
N ALA A 306 -12.85 5.40 -10.62
CA ALA A 306 -13.45 6.74 -10.59
C ALA A 306 -14.82 6.74 -11.27
N GLY A 307 -14.96 6.04 -12.40
CA GLY A 307 -16.24 5.86 -13.07
C GLY A 307 -17.29 5.16 -12.22
N ALA A 308 -16.95 4.03 -11.59
CA ALA A 308 -17.87 3.26 -10.75
C ALA A 308 -18.29 4.05 -9.51
N TYR A 309 -17.36 4.80 -8.91
CA TYR A 309 -17.66 5.65 -7.78
C TYR A 309 -18.55 6.83 -8.16
N LEU A 310 -18.31 7.50 -9.30
CA LEU A 310 -19.21 8.52 -9.83
C LEU A 310 -20.64 7.99 -10.02
N VAL A 311 -20.79 6.79 -10.60
CA VAL A 311 -22.11 6.14 -10.75
C VAL A 311 -22.77 5.95 -9.40
N ALA A 312 -22.02 5.46 -8.39
CA ALA A 312 -22.54 5.25 -7.05
C ALA A 312 -22.95 6.57 -6.35
N VAL A 313 -22.14 7.62 -6.45
CA VAL A 313 -22.45 8.95 -5.90
C VAL A 313 -23.73 9.50 -6.54
N LEU A 314 -23.86 9.43 -7.88
CA LEU A 314 -25.05 9.90 -8.59
C LEU A 314 -26.30 9.08 -8.22
N ARG A 315 -26.16 7.75 -8.14
CA ARG A 315 -27.27 6.82 -7.88
C ARG A 315 -27.75 6.88 -6.44
N TYR A 316 -26.85 6.80 -5.47
CA TYR A 316 -27.22 6.59 -4.07
C TYR A 316 -27.24 7.88 -3.25
N LEU A 317 -26.39 8.85 -3.56
CA LEU A 317 -26.28 10.09 -2.80
C LEU A 317 -27.09 11.23 -3.43
N VAL A 318 -26.87 11.49 -4.72
CA VAL A 318 -27.61 12.51 -5.48
C VAL A 318 -29.03 12.03 -5.82
N LYS A 319 -29.22 10.71 -5.92
CA LYS A 319 -30.50 10.06 -6.27
C LYS A 319 -31.00 10.42 -7.67
N ASP A 320 -30.07 10.56 -8.62
CA ASP A 320 -30.36 10.79 -10.04
C ASP A 320 -29.99 9.56 -10.87
N GLU A 321 -30.94 8.63 -11.02
CA GLU A 321 -30.74 7.39 -11.78
C GLU A 321 -30.50 7.67 -13.29
N THR A 322 -31.03 8.78 -13.82
CA THR A 322 -30.81 9.11 -15.24
C THR A 322 -29.36 9.53 -15.45
N ALA A 323 -28.83 10.39 -14.60
CA ALA A 323 -27.42 10.79 -14.64
C ALA A 323 -26.49 9.62 -14.34
N ALA A 324 -26.84 8.77 -13.36
CA ALA A 324 -26.06 7.57 -13.04
C ALA A 324 -25.99 6.61 -14.22
N GLY A 325 -27.13 6.29 -14.85
CA GLY A 325 -27.18 5.40 -16.02
C GLY A 325 -26.49 5.98 -17.26
N GLN A 326 -26.47 7.30 -17.43
CA GLN A 326 -25.65 7.95 -18.45
C GLN A 326 -24.17 7.82 -18.13
N ALA A 327 -23.76 8.14 -16.90
CA ALA A 327 -22.38 8.02 -16.46
C ALA A 327 -21.86 6.59 -16.67
N ALA A 328 -22.62 5.60 -16.22
CA ALA A 328 -22.29 4.19 -16.35
C ALA A 328 -21.95 3.75 -17.78
N LYS A 329 -22.53 4.39 -18.79
CA LYS A 329 -22.38 4.02 -20.21
C LYS A 329 -21.42 4.92 -20.99
N GLN A 330 -20.97 6.03 -20.43
CA GLN A 330 -20.38 7.13 -21.23
C GLN A 330 -19.17 7.82 -20.58
N THR A 331 -18.79 7.48 -19.35
CA THR A 331 -17.67 8.18 -18.68
C THR A 331 -16.33 7.48 -18.87
N VAL A 332 -16.29 6.14 -18.96
CA VAL A 332 -15.02 5.38 -18.96
C VAL A 332 -14.69 4.76 -20.31
N ALA A 333 -13.56 5.16 -20.88
CA ALA A 333 -12.99 4.63 -22.10
C ALA A 333 -12.36 3.23 -21.89
N PRO A 334 -12.34 2.37 -22.92
CA PRO A 334 -11.75 1.05 -22.83
C PRO A 334 -10.22 1.14 -22.82
N SER A 335 -9.56 0.21 -22.13
CA SER A 335 -8.10 0.14 -22.05
C SER A 335 -7.51 -0.28 -23.41
N GLY A 336 -6.76 0.61 -24.09
CA GLY A 336 -6.09 0.32 -25.37
C GLY A 336 -5.55 1.57 -26.09
N SER A 337 -4.51 1.42 -26.92
CA SER A 337 -3.77 2.54 -27.57
C SER A 337 -4.45 3.14 -28.81
N GLY A 338 -5.77 3.27 -28.80
CA GLY A 338 -6.54 3.89 -29.89
C GLY A 338 -7.57 4.88 -29.38
N THR A 339 -7.79 5.97 -30.11
CA THR A 339 -8.94 6.85 -29.92
C THR A 339 -10.21 6.07 -30.29
N ALA A 340 -10.79 5.40 -29.29
CA ALA A 340 -12.03 4.67 -29.47
C ALA A 340 -13.18 5.69 -29.73
N PRO A 341 -14.09 5.44 -30.70
CA PRO A 341 -15.27 6.27 -30.91
C PRO A 341 -16.15 6.41 -29.64
N ALA A 342 -17.05 7.39 -29.60
CA ALA A 342 -17.99 7.57 -28.49
C ALA A 342 -18.98 6.40 -28.28
N SER A 343 -19.00 5.39 -29.16
CA SER A 343 -19.79 4.15 -29.04
C SER A 343 -19.04 2.99 -28.37
N THR A 344 -17.94 3.26 -27.66
CA THR A 344 -17.00 2.24 -27.17
C THR A 344 -16.66 2.36 -25.68
N TYR A 345 -17.46 3.07 -24.89
CA TYR A 345 -17.28 3.17 -23.44
C TYR A 345 -17.54 1.83 -22.73
N VAL A 346 -16.90 1.64 -21.58
CA VAL A 346 -17.17 0.52 -20.67
C VAL A 346 -18.52 0.77 -19.99
N ASP A 347 -19.46 -0.17 -20.13
CA ASP A 347 -20.72 -0.15 -19.38
C ASP A 347 -20.49 -0.69 -17.97
N LEU A 348 -20.42 0.22 -17.00
CA LEU A 348 -20.10 -0.09 -15.60
C LEU A 348 -21.23 -0.85 -14.88
N ASP A 349 -22.49 -0.61 -15.26
CA ASP A 349 -23.62 -1.38 -14.72
C ASP A 349 -23.55 -2.82 -15.22
N LYS A 350 -23.24 -3.01 -16.52
CA LYS A 350 -22.96 -4.34 -17.07
C LYS A 350 -21.74 -4.97 -16.39
N GLY A 351 -20.67 -4.21 -16.15
CA GLY A 351 -19.49 -4.69 -15.44
C GLY A 351 -19.83 -5.23 -14.05
N SER A 352 -20.68 -4.53 -13.29
CA SER A 352 -21.16 -4.98 -11.97
C SER A 352 -21.95 -6.30 -12.06
N VAL A 353 -22.84 -6.43 -13.06
CA VAL A 353 -23.59 -7.68 -13.30
C VAL A 353 -22.67 -8.83 -13.72
N ASP A 354 -21.67 -8.57 -14.56
CA ASP A 354 -20.69 -9.58 -14.98
C ASP A 354 -19.88 -10.08 -13.77
N ARG A 355 -19.51 -9.17 -12.84
CA ARG A 355 -18.85 -9.54 -11.56
C ARG A 355 -19.76 -10.38 -10.65
N GLN A 356 -21.04 -10.04 -10.55
CA GLN A 356 -22.03 -10.89 -9.88
C GLN A 356 -22.09 -12.29 -10.50
N SER A 357 -22.03 -12.40 -11.83
CA SER A 357 -22.05 -13.70 -12.51
C SER A 357 -20.85 -14.57 -12.11
N VAL A 358 -19.65 -13.99 -12.02
CA VAL A 358 -18.44 -14.70 -11.57
C VAL A 358 -18.59 -15.20 -10.14
N ALA A 359 -19.12 -14.38 -9.23
CA ALA A 359 -19.39 -14.78 -7.86
C ALA A 359 -20.41 -15.94 -7.80
N LEU A 360 -21.53 -15.81 -8.52
CA LEU A 360 -22.58 -16.84 -8.58
C LEU A 360 -22.05 -18.17 -9.13
N ASP A 361 -21.28 -18.14 -10.21
CA ASP A 361 -20.67 -19.34 -10.80
C ASP A 361 -19.70 -20.01 -9.82
N THR A 362 -18.96 -19.21 -9.07
CA THR A 362 -18.03 -19.70 -8.04
C THR A 362 -18.78 -20.34 -6.88
N VAL A 363 -19.85 -19.73 -6.36
CA VAL A 363 -20.73 -20.33 -5.35
C VAL A 363 -21.29 -21.66 -5.84
N ASN A 364 -21.84 -21.67 -7.06
CA ASN A 364 -22.43 -22.87 -7.65
C ASN A 364 -21.41 -23.98 -7.91
N ARG A 365 -20.14 -23.66 -8.15
CA ARG A 365 -19.05 -24.64 -8.20
C ARG A 365 -18.88 -25.34 -6.85
N TYR A 366 -18.80 -24.59 -5.75
CA TYR A 366 -18.68 -25.17 -4.41
C TYR A 366 -19.92 -25.93 -3.96
N ARG A 367 -21.12 -25.42 -4.29
CA ARG A 367 -22.37 -26.13 -4.04
C ARG A 367 -22.41 -27.49 -4.74
N ARG A 368 -21.98 -27.57 -6.01
CA ARG A 368 -21.85 -28.86 -6.72
C ARG A 368 -20.87 -29.81 -6.06
N LEU A 369 -19.72 -29.32 -5.59
CA LEU A 369 -18.75 -30.12 -4.83
C LEU A 369 -19.40 -30.72 -3.57
N ALA A 370 -20.19 -29.91 -2.84
CA ALA A 370 -20.93 -30.32 -1.66
C ALA A 370 -22.20 -31.16 -1.95
N GLY A 371 -22.46 -31.54 -3.21
CA GLY A 371 -23.63 -32.32 -3.61
C GLY A 371 -24.96 -31.55 -3.57
N LEU A 372 -24.91 -30.22 -3.61
CA LEU A 372 -26.07 -29.33 -3.60
C LEU A 372 -26.45 -28.88 -5.02
N ALA A 373 -27.73 -28.57 -5.19
CA ALA A 373 -28.22 -27.95 -6.41
C ALA A 373 -27.69 -26.52 -6.55
N PRO A 374 -27.42 -26.05 -7.78
CA PRO A 374 -27.08 -24.66 -8.01
C PRO A 374 -28.25 -23.75 -7.63
N VAL A 375 -27.92 -22.52 -7.24
CA VAL A 375 -28.85 -21.43 -6.95
C VAL A 375 -28.81 -20.39 -8.06
N THR A 376 -29.82 -19.53 -8.11
CA THR A 376 -29.95 -18.47 -9.11
C THR A 376 -29.50 -17.11 -8.56
N GLY A 377 -29.03 -16.24 -9.44
CA GLY A 377 -28.82 -14.83 -9.09
C GLY A 377 -30.14 -14.07 -9.03
N SER A 378 -30.22 -13.07 -8.14
CA SER A 378 -31.35 -12.16 -8.03
C SER A 378 -30.91 -10.72 -8.30
N ALA A 379 -31.52 -10.07 -9.30
CA ALA A 379 -31.21 -8.69 -9.65
C ALA A 379 -31.65 -7.68 -8.58
N VAL A 380 -32.60 -8.06 -7.71
CA VAL A 380 -33.02 -7.22 -6.57
C VAL A 380 -32.00 -7.32 -5.44
N ILE A 381 -31.62 -8.55 -5.06
CA ILE A 381 -30.62 -8.77 -4.02
C ILE A 381 -29.25 -8.21 -4.43
N HIS A 382 -28.88 -8.30 -5.72
CA HIS A 382 -27.69 -7.64 -6.25
C HIS A 382 -27.65 -6.14 -6.00
N ARG A 383 -28.76 -5.45 -6.28
CA ARG A 383 -28.86 -4.00 -6.05
C ARG A 383 -28.74 -3.66 -4.56
N ALA A 384 -29.32 -4.48 -3.69
CA ALA A 384 -29.18 -4.33 -2.24
C ALA A 384 -27.72 -4.51 -1.79
N ALA A 385 -27.07 -5.60 -2.19
CA ALA A 385 -25.67 -5.88 -1.85
C ALA A 385 -24.71 -4.80 -2.42
N LEU A 386 -24.96 -4.33 -3.65
CA LEU A 386 -24.15 -3.29 -4.29
C LEU A 386 -24.32 -1.93 -3.60
N ALA A 387 -25.56 -1.56 -3.27
CA ALA A 387 -25.83 -0.34 -2.52
C ALA A 387 -25.16 -0.38 -1.15
N HIS A 388 -25.23 -1.54 -0.47
CA HIS A 388 -24.59 -1.72 0.84
C HIS A 388 -23.06 -1.65 0.74
N ALA A 389 -22.44 -2.26 -0.27
CA ALA A 389 -21.00 -2.14 -0.50
C ALA A 389 -20.56 -0.67 -0.61
N PHE A 390 -21.27 0.15 -1.39
CA PHE A 390 -20.96 1.60 -1.47
C PHE A 390 -21.35 2.37 -0.20
N TYR A 391 -22.40 1.97 0.51
CA TYR A 391 -22.76 2.57 1.80
C TYR A 391 -21.58 2.51 2.78
N THR A 392 -20.85 1.39 2.83
CA THR A 392 -19.66 1.27 3.71
C THR A 392 -18.57 2.28 3.37
N PHE A 393 -18.42 2.68 2.11
CA PHE A 393 -17.44 3.68 1.69
C PHE A 393 -17.90 5.10 1.99
N PHE A 394 -19.16 5.42 1.67
CA PHE A 394 -19.73 6.73 1.94
C PHE A 394 -19.70 7.07 3.44
N ASN A 395 -19.73 6.05 4.28
CA ASN A 395 -19.84 6.19 5.73
C ASN A 395 -18.67 5.55 6.49
N GLY A 396 -17.53 5.27 5.84
CA GLY A 396 -16.41 4.54 6.45
C GLY A 396 -15.81 5.18 7.71
N THR A 397 -16.12 6.46 7.96
CA THR A 397 -15.72 7.18 9.17
C THR A 397 -16.63 6.89 10.38
N LEU A 398 -17.81 6.29 10.19
CA LEU A 398 -18.76 5.97 11.26
C LEU A 398 -18.24 4.81 12.13
N PRO A 399 -18.05 4.99 13.45
CA PRO A 399 -17.60 3.91 14.33
C PRO A 399 -18.56 2.72 14.42
N SER A 400 -19.85 2.95 14.19
CA SER A 400 -20.92 1.96 14.32
C SER A 400 -20.94 0.89 13.23
N ILE A 401 -20.26 1.14 12.10
CA ILE A 401 -20.16 0.19 10.99
C ILE A 401 -18.80 -0.53 10.96
N ARG A 402 -17.99 -0.38 12.01
CA ARG A 402 -16.73 -1.13 12.19
C ARG A 402 -16.99 -2.53 12.74
N ASP A 403 -16.05 -3.43 12.52
CA ASP A 403 -16.13 -4.84 12.93
C ASP A 403 -17.46 -5.48 12.49
N LEU A 404 -18.18 -6.16 13.40
CA LEU A 404 -19.50 -6.74 13.12
C LEU A 404 -20.59 -5.72 12.79
N GLY A 405 -20.34 -4.43 13.06
CA GLY A 405 -21.22 -3.34 12.65
C GLY A 405 -21.33 -3.18 11.13
N ILE A 406 -20.36 -3.70 10.37
CA ILE A 406 -20.31 -3.55 8.91
C ILE A 406 -21.55 -4.09 8.19
N HIS A 407 -22.26 -5.04 8.81
CA HIS A 407 -23.50 -5.63 8.30
C HIS A 407 -24.73 -4.71 8.41
N LYS A 408 -24.58 -3.54 9.05
CA LYS A 408 -25.67 -2.62 9.38
C LYS A 408 -25.55 -1.31 8.62
N GLU A 409 -26.66 -0.61 8.53
CA GLU A 409 -26.68 0.79 8.12
C GLU A 409 -27.32 1.66 9.20
N GLU A 410 -26.83 2.89 9.35
CA GLU A 410 -27.45 3.90 10.18
C GLU A 410 -28.39 4.75 9.34
N SER A 411 -29.59 5.01 9.86
CA SER A 411 -30.60 5.83 9.17
C SER A 411 -30.15 7.25 8.81
N ALA A 412 -29.16 7.80 9.53
CA ALA A 412 -28.57 9.11 9.25
C ALA A 412 -27.39 9.05 8.26
N GLY A 413 -26.97 7.84 7.87
CA GLY A 413 -25.87 7.60 6.95
C GLY A 413 -26.21 7.97 5.51
N GLN A 414 -25.20 8.38 4.76
CA GLN A 414 -25.31 8.69 3.34
C GLN A 414 -25.60 7.43 2.53
N GLY A 415 -26.61 7.48 1.66
CA GLY A 415 -27.00 6.32 0.85
C GLY A 415 -27.78 5.23 1.61
N TYR A 416 -28.28 5.51 2.82
CA TYR A 416 -29.07 4.56 3.61
C TYR A 416 -30.23 3.94 2.81
N THR A 417 -30.33 2.62 2.86
CA THR A 417 -31.38 1.80 2.25
C THR A 417 -32.11 0.91 3.28
N GLY A 418 -31.47 0.51 4.37
CA GLY A 418 -32.08 -0.30 5.43
C GLY A 418 -31.08 -0.75 6.52
N ASP A 419 -31.54 -0.89 7.76
CA ASP A 419 -30.69 -1.16 8.93
C ASP A 419 -30.09 -2.58 8.97
N ASN A 420 -30.67 -3.52 8.21
CA ASN A 420 -30.21 -4.91 8.06
C ASN A 420 -30.45 -5.44 6.64
N VAL A 421 -29.82 -6.58 6.31
CA VAL A 421 -29.87 -7.23 4.98
C VAL A 421 -31.29 -7.38 4.41
N LEU A 422 -32.28 -7.76 5.23
CA LEU A 422 -33.65 -7.92 4.75
C LEU A 422 -34.28 -6.57 4.40
N THR A 423 -34.15 -5.58 5.29
CA THR A 423 -34.73 -4.25 5.05
C THR A 423 -34.09 -3.55 3.84
N ARG A 424 -32.79 -3.75 3.61
CA ARG A 424 -32.10 -3.30 2.39
C ARG A 424 -32.67 -3.99 1.14
N ALA A 425 -32.87 -5.30 1.17
CA ALA A 425 -33.49 -6.00 0.05
C ALA A 425 -34.95 -5.54 -0.20
N GLN A 426 -35.73 -5.31 0.87
CA GLN A 426 -37.10 -4.79 0.79
C GLN A 426 -37.16 -3.39 0.21
N HIS A 427 -36.17 -2.53 0.48
CA HIS A 427 -36.05 -1.21 -0.15
C HIS A 427 -36.06 -1.31 -1.69
N PHE A 428 -35.40 -2.34 -2.24
CA PHE A 428 -35.37 -2.61 -3.69
C PHE A 428 -36.53 -3.49 -4.17
N GLY A 429 -37.52 -3.77 -3.32
CA GLY A 429 -38.73 -4.51 -3.66
C GLY A 429 -38.65 -6.02 -3.45
N TYR A 430 -37.68 -6.53 -2.69
CA TYR A 430 -37.62 -7.96 -2.36
C TYR A 430 -38.71 -8.33 -1.33
N PRO A 431 -39.40 -9.48 -1.46
CA PRO A 431 -40.40 -9.89 -0.49
C PRO A 431 -39.77 -10.29 0.85
N GLN A 432 -40.58 -10.29 1.92
CA GLN A 432 -40.15 -10.77 3.23
C GLN A 432 -39.67 -12.22 3.17
N ARG A 433 -38.40 -12.46 3.50
CA ARG A 433 -37.77 -13.78 3.63
C ARG A 433 -36.66 -13.76 4.68
N SER A 434 -36.26 -14.94 5.14
CA SER A 434 -35.01 -15.07 5.88
C SER A 434 -33.83 -14.81 4.96
N MET A 435 -32.88 -14.01 5.44
CA MET A 435 -31.70 -13.61 4.69
C MET A 435 -30.46 -13.62 5.59
N ALA A 436 -29.30 -13.83 4.96
CA ALA A 436 -27.99 -13.71 5.57
C ALA A 436 -27.07 -12.93 4.64
N GLU A 437 -25.96 -12.47 5.19
CA GLU A 437 -24.96 -11.68 4.48
C GLU A 437 -23.56 -12.17 4.85
N VAL A 438 -22.65 -12.16 3.88
CA VAL A 438 -21.22 -12.37 4.11
C VAL A 438 -20.45 -11.23 3.45
N ILE A 439 -19.39 -10.76 4.12
CA ILE A 439 -18.58 -9.61 3.69
C ILE A 439 -17.10 -9.98 3.72
N THR A 440 -16.32 -9.49 2.76
CA THR A 440 -14.85 -9.59 2.76
C THR A 440 -14.22 -8.38 2.05
N HIS A 441 -12.88 -8.31 2.07
CA HIS A 441 -12.06 -7.24 1.52
C HIS A 441 -11.01 -7.79 0.53
N ARG A 442 -11.47 -8.18 -0.65
CA ARG A 442 -10.73 -8.75 -1.79
C ARG A 442 -10.98 -7.93 -3.05
N SER A 443 -10.16 -8.09 -4.07
CA SER A 443 -10.35 -7.34 -5.32
C SER A 443 -11.22 -8.08 -6.34
N GLU A 444 -11.34 -9.40 -6.23
CA GLU A 444 -11.94 -10.25 -7.26
C GLU A 444 -13.11 -11.09 -6.73
N PRO A 445 -14.21 -11.28 -7.52
CA PRO A 445 -15.40 -11.97 -7.02
C PRO A 445 -15.17 -13.45 -6.68
N ALA A 446 -14.39 -14.15 -7.50
CA ALA A 446 -14.04 -15.55 -7.23
C ALA A 446 -13.16 -15.69 -5.98
N GLY A 447 -12.26 -14.73 -5.75
CA GLY A 447 -11.44 -14.65 -4.55
C GLY A 447 -12.26 -14.41 -3.29
N ALA A 448 -13.24 -13.50 -3.35
CA ALA A 448 -14.15 -13.24 -2.23
C ALA A 448 -14.98 -14.47 -1.85
N VAL A 449 -15.54 -15.18 -2.83
CA VAL A 449 -16.25 -16.45 -2.58
C VAL A 449 -15.31 -17.52 -2.04
N GLY A 450 -14.06 -17.56 -2.51
CA GLY A 450 -13.02 -18.44 -1.97
C GLY A 450 -12.78 -18.21 -0.48
N ASP A 451 -12.59 -16.96 -0.06
CA ASP A 451 -12.39 -16.59 1.35
C ASP A 451 -13.55 -17.04 2.23
N TRP A 452 -14.80 -16.79 1.79
CA TRP A 452 -15.99 -17.21 2.54
C TRP A 452 -16.12 -18.73 2.63
N ILE A 453 -15.77 -19.45 1.56
CA ILE A 453 -15.80 -20.92 1.57
C ILE A 453 -14.65 -21.49 2.41
N ASP A 454 -13.50 -20.84 2.48
CA ASP A 454 -12.35 -21.33 3.24
C ASP A 454 -12.44 -21.02 4.75
N SER A 455 -13.42 -20.23 5.18
CA SER A 455 -13.74 -19.95 6.58
C SER A 455 -14.83 -20.87 7.17
N VAL A 456 -15.26 -20.60 8.40
CA VAL A 456 -16.29 -21.40 9.11
C VAL A 456 -17.66 -20.74 8.99
N TYR A 457 -17.83 -19.56 9.60
CA TYR A 457 -19.12 -18.87 9.70
C TYR A 457 -19.62 -18.38 8.34
N HIS A 458 -18.76 -17.83 7.48
CA HIS A 458 -19.18 -17.40 6.14
C HIS A 458 -19.51 -18.57 5.19
N ARG A 459 -18.91 -19.76 5.39
CA ARG A 459 -19.18 -20.94 4.55
C ARG A 459 -20.60 -21.45 4.73
N ILE A 460 -21.06 -21.49 5.98
CA ILE A 460 -22.35 -22.07 6.37
C ILE A 460 -23.52 -21.50 5.54
N PRO A 461 -23.77 -20.18 5.48
CA PRO A 461 -24.91 -19.63 4.75
C PRO A 461 -24.86 -19.92 3.24
N LEU A 462 -23.67 -20.08 2.64
CA LEU A 462 -23.48 -20.40 1.21
C LEU A 462 -23.79 -21.86 0.86
N LEU A 463 -23.57 -22.78 1.81
CA LEU A 463 -23.75 -24.22 1.62
C LEU A 463 -25.01 -24.77 2.29
N ARG A 464 -25.88 -23.90 2.81
CA ARG A 464 -27.22 -24.30 3.25
C ARG A 464 -28.03 -24.92 2.11
N ALA A 465 -28.74 -26.01 2.44
CA ALA A 465 -29.57 -26.74 1.48
C ALA A 465 -30.83 -25.96 1.07
N ASP A 466 -31.32 -25.05 1.93
CA ASP A 466 -32.51 -24.23 1.71
C ASP A 466 -32.20 -22.86 1.09
N LEU A 467 -30.94 -22.59 0.71
CA LEU A 467 -30.53 -21.41 -0.06
C LEU A 467 -31.24 -21.41 -1.42
N VAL A 468 -31.83 -20.27 -1.78
CA VAL A 468 -32.67 -20.13 -2.98
C VAL A 468 -31.98 -19.32 -4.06
N GLU A 469 -31.56 -18.12 -3.66
CA GLU A 469 -31.07 -17.09 -4.56
C GLU A 469 -30.09 -16.19 -3.81
N VAL A 470 -29.14 -15.64 -4.57
CA VAL A 470 -28.07 -14.79 -4.06
C VAL A 470 -27.95 -13.51 -4.89
N GLY A 471 -27.44 -12.46 -4.27
CA GLY A 471 -26.97 -11.25 -4.94
C GLY A 471 -25.58 -10.91 -4.44
N TYR A 472 -24.74 -10.40 -5.33
CA TYR A 472 -23.36 -10.02 -5.03
C TYR A 472 -23.15 -8.59 -5.46
N GLY A 473 -22.55 -7.76 -4.60
CA GLY A 473 -22.17 -6.39 -4.91
C GLY A 473 -20.77 -6.12 -4.40
N ASP A 474 -20.05 -5.25 -5.09
CA ASP A 474 -18.73 -4.83 -4.64
C ASP A 474 -18.43 -3.37 -4.95
N ALA A 475 -17.59 -2.80 -4.11
CA ALA A 475 -17.08 -1.45 -4.22
C ALA A 475 -15.57 -1.48 -4.01
N TYR A 476 -14.85 -0.63 -4.75
CA TYR A 476 -13.40 -0.44 -4.61
C TYR A 476 -13.02 1.04 -4.76
N LEU A 477 -12.11 1.52 -3.91
CA LEU A 477 -11.53 2.87 -3.89
C LEU A 477 -10.05 2.75 -3.51
N GLY A 478 -9.16 2.82 -4.49
CA GLY A 478 -7.75 2.50 -4.36
C GLY A 478 -7.53 1.12 -3.71
N PRO A 479 -6.83 1.03 -2.56
CA PRO A 479 -6.62 -0.23 -1.87
C PRO A 479 -7.84 -0.71 -1.06
N LEU A 480 -8.84 0.14 -0.83
CA LEU A 480 -10.04 -0.21 -0.07
C LEU A 480 -11.00 -0.98 -0.97
N THR A 481 -11.43 -2.15 -0.50
CA THR A 481 -12.36 -3.01 -1.24
C THR A 481 -13.38 -3.61 -0.28
N VAL A 482 -14.63 -3.69 -0.71
CA VAL A 482 -15.71 -4.34 0.05
C VAL A 482 -16.54 -5.18 -0.90
N GLN A 483 -16.71 -6.46 -0.57
CA GLN A 483 -17.57 -7.37 -1.30
C GLN A 483 -18.64 -7.86 -0.36
N VAL A 484 -19.87 -7.83 -0.84
CA VAL A 484 -21.07 -8.23 -0.12
C VAL A 484 -21.74 -9.32 -0.91
N MET A 485 -22.09 -10.41 -0.27
CA MET A 485 -23.04 -11.37 -0.81
C MET A 485 -24.20 -11.56 0.13
N ASP A 486 -25.39 -11.25 -0.39
CA ASP A 486 -26.65 -11.43 0.28
C ASP A 486 -27.34 -12.70 -0.22
N MET A 487 -27.94 -13.43 0.71
CA MET A 487 -28.50 -14.76 0.47
C MET A 487 -29.91 -14.82 1.03
N SER A 488 -30.83 -15.49 0.32
CA SER A 488 -32.19 -15.74 0.83
C SER A 488 -32.52 -17.22 0.93
N TYR A 489 -33.36 -17.55 1.91
CA TYR A 489 -33.68 -18.93 2.29
C TYR A 489 -35.18 -19.23 2.22
N ARG A 490 -35.51 -20.50 1.97
CA ARG A 490 -36.89 -21.04 1.99
C ARG A 490 -37.39 -21.38 3.39
N GLU A 491 -36.50 -21.53 4.37
CA GLU A 491 -36.80 -22.02 5.73
C GLU A 491 -37.43 -23.42 5.76
N VAL A 492 -37.06 -24.30 4.82
CA VAL A 492 -37.57 -25.68 4.75
C VAL A 492 -36.46 -26.68 5.05
N ALA A 493 -36.60 -27.42 6.15
CA ALA A 493 -35.69 -28.48 6.54
C ALA A 493 -35.84 -29.75 5.68
N SER A 494 -34.80 -30.13 4.94
CA SER A 494 -34.80 -31.30 4.06
C SER A 494 -34.29 -32.60 4.71
N GLY A 495 -33.74 -32.54 5.93
CA GLY A 495 -33.08 -33.67 6.61
C GLY A 495 -31.67 -33.98 6.10
N ARG A 496 -31.08 -33.11 5.28
CA ARG A 496 -29.76 -33.28 4.66
C ARG A 496 -28.64 -32.86 5.60
N ILE A 497 -27.53 -33.59 5.49
CA ILE A 497 -26.25 -33.25 6.10
C ILE A 497 -25.31 -32.83 4.98
N ILE A 498 -24.76 -31.64 5.07
CA ILE A 498 -23.84 -31.09 4.08
C ILE A 498 -22.43 -31.18 4.66
N LEU A 499 -21.56 -31.92 3.98
CA LEU A 499 -20.17 -32.13 4.40
C LEU A 499 -19.24 -31.25 3.57
N TYR A 500 -18.29 -30.60 4.25
CA TYR A 500 -17.25 -29.83 3.58
C TYR A 500 -15.92 -29.87 4.37
N PRO A 501 -14.74 -30.13 3.77
CA PRO A 501 -14.53 -30.57 2.39
C PRO A 501 -15.40 -31.76 2.02
N ALA A 502 -15.89 -31.76 0.79
CA ALA A 502 -16.83 -32.77 0.34
C ALA A 502 -16.16 -34.15 0.25
N PRO A 503 -16.94 -35.25 0.32
CA PRO A 503 -16.41 -36.58 0.10
C PRO A 503 -15.64 -36.69 -1.23
N ASN A 504 -14.38 -37.13 -1.14
CA ASN A 504 -13.42 -37.26 -2.23
C ASN A 504 -12.99 -35.93 -2.88
N GLN A 505 -13.23 -34.78 -2.22
CA GLN A 505 -12.72 -33.49 -2.70
C GLN A 505 -11.19 -33.51 -2.73
N THR A 506 -10.63 -33.04 -3.84
CA THR A 506 -9.18 -32.84 -4.01
C THR A 506 -8.84 -31.36 -3.92
N SER A 507 -7.55 -31.06 -3.78
CA SER A 507 -7.02 -29.69 -3.74
C SER A 507 -7.61 -28.84 -2.61
N VAL A 508 -7.87 -29.44 -1.45
CA VAL A 508 -8.29 -28.72 -0.25
C VAL A 508 -7.11 -27.91 0.31
N PRO A 509 -7.27 -26.62 0.65
CA PRO A 509 -6.21 -25.86 1.29
C PRO A 509 -5.74 -26.53 2.59
N VAL A 510 -4.50 -26.28 2.97
CA VAL A 510 -3.94 -26.94 4.17
C VAL A 510 -4.25 -26.21 5.47
N ALA A 511 -4.57 -24.92 5.39
CA ALA A 511 -4.58 -24.03 6.55
C ALA A 511 -5.73 -23.04 6.53
N PHE A 512 -6.11 -22.62 7.74
CA PHE A 512 -6.93 -21.46 8.06
C PHE A 512 -6.08 -20.43 8.82
N ASN A 513 -6.15 -19.16 8.41
CA ASN A 513 -5.25 -18.10 8.88
C ASN A 513 -5.84 -17.20 9.97
N GLY A 514 -7.07 -17.45 10.43
CA GLY A 514 -7.74 -16.58 11.40
C GLY A 514 -8.40 -15.34 10.78
N ASN A 515 -8.65 -15.37 9.48
CA ASN A 515 -9.25 -14.25 8.74
C ASN A 515 -10.79 -14.30 8.79
N GLU A 516 -11.38 -14.40 9.97
CA GLU A 516 -12.84 -14.43 10.16
C GLU A 516 -13.25 -13.75 11.46
N ILE A 517 -14.36 -13.00 11.43
CA ILE A 517 -14.93 -12.32 12.59
C ILE A 517 -16.41 -12.73 12.68
N PRO A 518 -16.87 -13.36 13.78
CA PRO A 518 -16.10 -13.73 14.96
C PRO A 518 -15.07 -14.83 14.68
N ASP A 519 -13.99 -14.85 15.46
CA ASP A 519 -12.93 -15.85 15.33
C ASP A 519 -13.45 -17.23 15.77
N PRO A 520 -13.44 -18.27 14.90
CA PRO A 520 -13.89 -19.63 15.26
C PRO A 520 -12.91 -20.36 16.20
N ALA A 521 -11.69 -19.87 16.38
CA ALA A 521 -10.65 -20.44 17.24
C ALA A 521 -9.82 -19.34 17.95
N PRO A 522 -10.42 -18.53 18.84
CA PRO A 522 -9.83 -17.30 19.39
C PRO A 522 -8.58 -17.50 20.25
N ASN A 523 -8.30 -18.74 20.68
CA ASN A 523 -7.14 -19.09 21.50
C ASN A 523 -6.05 -19.83 20.69
N ALA A 524 -6.20 -19.93 19.37
CA ALA A 524 -5.26 -20.65 18.52
C ALA A 524 -4.04 -19.79 18.13
N SER A 525 -2.92 -20.45 17.87
CA SER A 525 -1.76 -19.84 17.22
C SER A 525 -1.83 -20.13 15.72
N TYR A 526 -2.32 -19.16 14.95
CA TYR A 526 -2.45 -19.29 13.50
C TYR A 526 -1.10 -19.39 12.77
N PRO A 527 -1.05 -20.04 11.59
CA PRO A 527 -2.14 -20.76 10.92
C PRO A 527 -2.46 -22.12 11.56
N ILE A 528 -3.72 -22.52 11.52
CA ILE A 528 -4.21 -23.84 11.98
C ILE A 528 -4.77 -24.64 10.80
N GLY A 529 -5.18 -25.89 11.02
CA GLY A 529 -5.69 -26.77 9.96
C GLY A 529 -6.97 -26.26 9.31
N TYR A 530 -7.12 -26.54 8.01
CA TYR A 530 -8.30 -26.15 7.25
C TYR A 530 -9.62 -26.63 7.89
N PRO A 531 -10.70 -25.84 7.91
CA PRO A 531 -11.89 -26.19 8.66
C PRO A 531 -12.68 -27.31 7.99
N VAL A 532 -13.03 -28.33 8.76
CA VAL A 532 -13.90 -29.45 8.35
C VAL A 532 -15.27 -29.26 9.00
N THR A 533 -16.32 -29.11 8.20
CA THR A 533 -17.66 -28.78 8.64
C THR A 533 -18.69 -29.85 8.25
N ALA A 534 -19.68 -30.04 9.12
CA ALA A 534 -20.90 -30.77 8.83
C ALA A 534 -22.11 -29.91 9.21
N THR A 535 -22.84 -29.41 8.22
CA THR A 535 -24.03 -28.58 8.43
C THR A 535 -25.28 -29.46 8.42
N PHE A 536 -26.07 -29.36 9.48
CA PHE A 536 -27.31 -30.11 9.65
C PHE A 536 -28.50 -29.19 9.43
N ASP A 537 -29.37 -29.51 8.49
CA ASP A 537 -30.58 -28.71 8.23
C ASP A 537 -31.73 -28.97 9.23
N ARG A 538 -31.43 -29.69 10.32
CA ARG A 538 -32.28 -29.94 11.49
C ARG A 538 -31.41 -30.01 12.75
N ASN A 539 -32.05 -29.89 13.91
CA ASN A 539 -31.38 -29.98 15.19
C ASN A 539 -30.62 -31.32 15.32
N ALA A 540 -29.30 -31.20 15.43
CA ALA A 540 -28.39 -32.31 15.58
C ALA A 540 -27.55 -32.14 16.84
N ARG A 541 -27.08 -33.26 17.39
CA ARG A 541 -26.00 -33.28 18.38
C ARG A 541 -24.86 -34.10 17.81
N VAL A 542 -23.66 -33.58 17.82
CA VAL A 542 -22.47 -34.35 17.48
C VAL A 542 -21.95 -35.06 18.73
N GLY A 543 -21.58 -36.32 18.57
CA GLY A 543 -20.98 -37.14 19.64
C GLY A 543 -19.47 -37.03 19.61
N ALA A 544 -18.83 -37.90 18.84
CA ALA A 544 -17.38 -37.91 18.60
C ALA A 544 -17.06 -37.51 17.15
N PHE A 545 -15.94 -36.79 16.99
CA PHE A 545 -15.33 -36.49 15.70
C PHE A 545 -13.85 -36.82 15.72
N HIS A 546 -13.35 -37.42 14.66
CA HIS A 546 -11.94 -37.73 14.46
C HIS A 546 -11.50 -37.30 13.06
N LEU A 547 -10.44 -36.50 12.97
CA LEU A 547 -9.73 -36.24 11.73
C LEU A 547 -8.43 -37.04 11.76
N ARG A 548 -8.28 -38.01 10.85
CA ARG A 548 -7.15 -38.95 10.82
C ARG A 548 -6.24 -38.71 9.63
N ASP A 549 -4.93 -38.78 9.89
CA ASP A 549 -3.92 -38.79 8.84
C ASP A 549 -3.81 -40.18 8.15
N PRO A 550 -2.96 -40.35 7.11
CA PRO A 550 -2.81 -41.64 6.44
C PRO A 550 -2.30 -42.79 7.31
N SER A 551 -1.66 -42.50 8.45
CA SER A 551 -1.24 -43.53 9.42
C SER A 551 -2.40 -44.01 10.31
N GLY A 552 -3.54 -43.32 10.27
CA GLY A 552 -4.70 -43.56 11.13
C GLY A 552 -4.65 -42.80 12.45
N ALA A 553 -3.66 -41.93 12.65
CA ALA A 553 -3.54 -41.13 13.87
C ALA A 553 -4.51 -39.94 13.86
N ASP A 554 -5.19 -39.72 14.98
CA ASP A 554 -6.08 -38.58 15.18
C ASP A 554 -5.28 -37.27 15.33
N LEU A 555 -5.71 -36.21 14.66
CA LEU A 555 -5.16 -34.88 14.84
C LEU A 555 -5.86 -34.18 16.02
N PRO A 556 -5.12 -33.54 16.94
CA PRO A 556 -5.73 -32.68 17.94
C PRO A 556 -6.27 -31.41 17.27
N GLY A 557 -7.39 -30.89 17.78
CA GLY A 557 -8.03 -29.71 17.21
C GLY A 557 -9.14 -29.15 18.09
N ILE A 558 -9.72 -28.06 17.61
CA ILE A 558 -10.84 -27.35 18.21
C ILE A 558 -12.11 -27.77 17.49
N SER A 559 -13.19 -28.00 18.24
CA SER A 559 -14.50 -28.32 17.70
C SER A 559 -15.53 -27.27 18.08
N LEU A 560 -16.31 -26.82 17.11
CA LEU A 560 -17.53 -26.04 17.32
C LEU A 560 -18.73 -26.96 17.16
N GLN A 561 -19.62 -26.94 18.16
CA GLN A 561 -20.79 -27.81 18.19
C GLN A 561 -21.98 -27.17 17.45
N PRO A 562 -22.90 -27.99 16.89
CA PRO A 562 -24.14 -27.46 16.34
C PRO A 562 -24.93 -26.66 17.39
N GLY A 563 -25.31 -25.45 17.04
CA GLY A 563 -26.10 -24.55 17.87
C GLY A 563 -26.58 -23.34 17.08
N ASN A 564 -27.16 -22.36 17.76
CA ASN A 564 -27.69 -21.17 17.11
C ASN A 564 -26.58 -20.36 16.43
N GLU A 565 -25.42 -20.19 17.09
CA GLU A 565 -24.28 -19.41 16.58
C GLU A 565 -23.61 -20.05 15.36
N THR A 566 -23.77 -21.37 15.18
CA THR A 566 -23.20 -22.13 14.07
C THR A 566 -24.26 -22.53 13.04
N GLU A 567 -25.48 -22.00 13.14
CA GLU A 567 -26.63 -22.37 12.33
C GLU A 567 -26.80 -23.90 12.19
N ASN A 568 -26.76 -24.61 13.33
CA ASN A 568 -26.78 -26.07 13.41
C ASN A 568 -25.62 -26.77 12.66
N SER A 569 -24.45 -26.14 12.57
CA SER A 569 -23.26 -26.72 11.96
C SER A 569 -22.22 -27.16 12.98
N PHE A 570 -21.60 -28.30 12.72
CA PHE A 570 -20.36 -28.70 13.36
C PHE A 570 -19.17 -28.19 12.56
N ALA A 571 -18.10 -27.77 13.24
CA ALA A 571 -16.82 -27.46 12.63
C ALA A 571 -15.66 -28.05 13.43
N PHE A 572 -14.61 -28.50 12.76
CA PHE A 572 -13.35 -28.94 13.36
C PHE A 572 -12.17 -28.26 12.68
N LEU A 573 -11.23 -27.74 13.47
CA LEU A 573 -9.98 -27.17 13.00
C LEU A 573 -8.82 -27.84 13.73
N ALA A 574 -7.90 -28.50 13.01
CA ALA A 574 -6.73 -29.12 13.62
C ALA A 574 -5.79 -28.04 14.17
N ASN A 575 -5.09 -28.28 15.30
CA ASN A 575 -4.23 -27.27 15.94
C ASN A 575 -3.02 -26.85 15.12
N VAL A 576 -2.72 -27.57 14.04
CA VAL A 576 -1.61 -27.31 13.12
C VAL A 576 -2.09 -27.40 11.68
N PRO A 577 -1.44 -26.70 10.73
CA PRO A 577 -1.72 -26.86 9.31
C PRO A 577 -1.68 -28.32 8.88
N LEU A 578 -2.58 -28.69 7.98
CA LEU A 578 -2.59 -30.02 7.38
C LEU A 578 -1.35 -30.20 6.48
N LYS A 579 -0.96 -31.45 6.23
CA LYS A 579 0.16 -31.75 5.33
C LYS A 579 -0.31 -31.60 3.88
N PRO A 580 0.48 -30.98 2.98
CA PRO A 580 0.17 -30.94 1.55
C PRO A 580 0.06 -32.34 0.92
N GLY A 581 -0.75 -32.47 -0.14
CA GLY A 581 -0.88 -33.71 -0.92
C GLY A 581 -1.34 -34.94 -0.14
N THR A 582 -1.99 -34.73 1.01
CA THR A 582 -2.27 -35.77 2.00
C THR A 582 -3.77 -36.08 2.03
N ILE A 583 -4.09 -37.36 2.09
CA ILE A 583 -5.47 -37.85 2.22
C ILE A 583 -5.81 -37.92 3.71
N TYR A 584 -6.82 -37.16 4.14
CA TYR A 584 -7.35 -37.21 5.50
C TYR A 584 -8.68 -37.95 5.53
N THR A 585 -8.96 -38.65 6.63
CA THR A 585 -10.24 -39.31 6.88
C THR A 585 -10.97 -38.60 8.02
N ALA A 586 -12.16 -38.09 7.75
CA ALA A 586 -13.05 -37.51 8.75
C ALA A 586 -14.11 -38.55 9.15
N ASP A 587 -14.31 -38.71 10.46
CA ASP A 587 -15.19 -39.70 11.07
C ASP A 587 -16.05 -38.99 12.13
N LEU A 588 -17.37 -38.95 11.90
CA LEU A 588 -18.33 -38.16 12.68
C LEU A 588 -19.50 -39.04 13.13
N THR A 589 -19.73 -39.08 14.43
CA THR A 589 -20.96 -39.65 15.02
C THR A 589 -21.89 -38.53 15.45
N TYR A 590 -23.19 -38.71 15.23
CA TYR A 590 -24.18 -37.69 15.53
C TYR A 590 -25.53 -38.32 15.91
N THR A 591 -26.41 -37.50 16.48
CA THR A 591 -27.81 -37.80 16.69
C THR A 591 -28.65 -36.73 15.98
N LEU A 592 -29.47 -37.14 15.04
CA LEU A 592 -30.38 -36.26 14.29
C LEU A 592 -31.82 -36.62 14.67
N ASN A 593 -32.54 -35.69 15.29
CA ASN A 593 -33.91 -35.93 15.81
C ASN A 593 -34.03 -37.22 16.65
N GLY A 594 -33.06 -37.47 17.53
CA GLY A 594 -33.04 -38.66 18.40
C GLY A 594 -32.56 -39.96 17.73
N LYS A 595 -32.27 -39.96 16.43
CA LYS A 595 -31.70 -41.12 15.73
C LYS A 595 -30.19 -40.99 15.61
N ALA A 596 -29.45 -41.97 16.12
CA ALA A 596 -28.01 -42.04 15.96
C ALA A 596 -27.62 -42.29 14.49
N GLY A 597 -26.53 -41.66 14.07
CA GLY A 597 -25.96 -41.77 12.74
C GLY A 597 -24.43 -41.67 12.78
N HIS A 598 -23.81 -42.10 11.68
CA HIS A 598 -22.36 -42.17 11.53
C HIS A 598 -21.99 -41.83 10.10
N LEU A 599 -20.98 -40.98 9.92
CA LEU A 599 -20.46 -40.54 8.63
C LEU A 599 -18.94 -40.69 8.63
N VAL A 600 -18.41 -41.30 7.57
CA VAL A 600 -16.97 -41.38 7.33
C VAL A 600 -16.70 -40.96 5.89
N TRP A 601 -15.82 -39.99 5.69
CA TRP A 601 -15.43 -39.52 4.36
C TRP A 601 -13.97 -39.13 4.31
N LYS A 602 -13.45 -38.97 3.09
CA LYS A 602 -12.06 -38.60 2.83
C LYS A 602 -12.00 -37.34 1.98
N PHE A 603 -10.91 -36.59 2.13
CA PHE A 603 -10.54 -35.50 1.22
C PHE A 603 -9.02 -35.43 1.08
N THR A 604 -8.55 -34.78 0.03
CA THR A 604 -7.13 -34.67 -0.31
C THR A 604 -6.71 -33.20 -0.32
N THR A 605 -5.69 -32.87 0.45
CA THR A 605 -5.11 -31.51 0.46
C THR A 605 -4.34 -31.20 -0.82
N VAL A 606 -4.21 -29.91 -1.16
CA VAL A 606 -3.48 -29.42 -2.34
C VAL A 606 -2.00 -29.79 -2.30
N LEU A 607 -1.39 -29.99 -3.47
CA LEU A 607 0.06 -30.23 -3.60
C LEU A 607 0.84 -28.93 -3.41
N GLY A 608 1.96 -28.99 -2.69
CA GLY A 608 2.84 -27.84 -2.42
C GLY A 608 2.37 -26.93 -1.28
N ALA A 609 3.09 -25.84 -1.02
CA ALA A 609 2.59 -24.81 -0.12
C ALA A 609 1.28 -24.28 -0.68
N SER A 610 0.19 -24.30 0.11
CA SER A 610 -1.05 -23.65 -0.31
C SER A 610 -0.73 -22.18 -0.61
N PRO A 611 -1.19 -21.63 -1.75
CA PRO A 611 -1.27 -20.19 -1.86
C PRO A 611 -2.10 -19.73 -0.66
N THR A 612 -1.49 -18.96 0.23
CA THR A 612 -2.24 -18.26 1.26
C THR A 612 -3.31 -17.44 0.53
N PRO A 613 -4.61 -17.59 0.83
CA PRO A 613 -5.56 -16.52 0.56
C PRO A 613 -4.91 -15.29 1.19
N GLN A 614 -4.50 -14.35 0.35
CA GLN A 614 -3.57 -13.29 0.73
C GLN A 614 -4.07 -12.68 2.03
N SER A 615 -3.18 -12.68 3.03
CA SER A 615 -3.23 -11.72 4.12
C SER A 615 -3.59 -10.37 3.53
N GLN A 616 -4.59 -9.73 4.12
CA GLN A 616 -4.92 -8.33 3.95
C GLN A 616 -3.64 -7.47 3.95
N THR A 617 -2.99 -7.30 2.81
CA THR A 617 -2.00 -6.24 2.61
C THR A 617 -2.78 -5.01 2.16
N ALA A 618 -3.48 -4.39 3.11
CA ALA A 618 -3.90 -2.98 3.13
C ALA A 618 -4.86 -2.60 4.29
N ALA A 619 -5.25 -3.52 5.19
CA ALA A 619 -6.19 -3.19 6.29
C ALA A 619 -5.63 -3.37 7.71
N GLY A 620 -4.40 -3.87 7.85
CA GLY A 620 -3.73 -4.04 9.16
C GLY A 620 -3.43 -2.75 9.92
N GLU A 621 -3.76 -1.58 9.37
CA GLU A 621 -3.58 -0.26 9.98
C GLU A 621 -4.87 0.59 10.01
N GLN A 622 -6.04 -0.03 9.84
CA GLN A 622 -7.34 0.65 9.97
C GLN A 622 -8.27 -0.06 10.96
N ARG A 623 -7.85 -0.11 12.23
CA ARG A 623 -8.80 -0.25 13.36
C ARG A 623 -9.32 1.11 13.79
#